data_AF-A0A7C8MGT2-F1
#
_entry.id   AF-A0A7C8MGT2-F1
#
_cell.length_a   1.000
_cell.length_b   1.000
_cell.length_c   1.000
_cell.angle_alpha   90.00
_cell.angle_beta   90.00
_cell.angle_gamma   90.00
#
_symmetry.space_group_name_H-M   'P 1'
#
loop_
_entity.id
_entity.type
_entity.pdbx_description
1 polymer ?
#
loop_
_entity_poly.entity_id
_entity_poly.type
_entity_poly.pdbx_seq_one_letter_code
_entity_poly.pdbx_strand_id
1 'polypeptide(L)'
;MDPATQSPVTIIVNSLRGQNIAFATPKDAPLSTIYDTLYHRAPWIQNSPYILTTNSRRTVRHDTTPISALLSSPSDTFLSLRLTVPLCGGKGGFGSILRAQGGRMSSRKKKQGEANGSSRNLDGRRLRTVTEAKVLAEYLAIKPEMEQREKDERRKKWEDIAASTERQQEELLNGSGRARLDGKWVEDKVEAENKTREAIEKMMMAQRSSEEENEDEEEAAKPASSSKSAPPQRTMFGWDEDDEFMSDSEEDEDVSEEDVKMEYEGKGKGKAV
;
A
#
# COMPACT_ATOMS: atom_id res chain seq x y z
N MET A 1 -39.58 -27.85 48.07
CA MET A 1 -39.91 -27.51 46.68
C MET A 1 -39.53 -26.06 46.49
N ASP A 2 -38.35 -25.80 45.91
CA ASP A 2 -37.76 -24.47 45.90
C ASP A 2 -38.45 -23.56 44.88
N PRO A 3 -38.97 -22.39 45.26
CA PRO A 3 -39.72 -21.49 44.38
C PRO A 3 -38.88 -20.93 43.23
N ALA A 4 -37.55 -21.01 43.31
CA ALA A 4 -36.61 -20.57 42.28
C ALA A 4 -36.64 -21.43 40.99
N THR A 5 -37.19 -22.65 41.08
CA THR A 5 -37.27 -23.59 39.94
C THR A 5 -38.48 -23.36 39.02
N GLN A 6 -39.47 -22.57 39.47
CA GLN A 6 -40.72 -22.36 38.74
C GLN A 6 -40.73 -21.13 37.82
N SER A 7 -39.71 -20.25 37.92
CA SER A 7 -39.68 -19.07 37.04
C SER A 7 -39.40 -19.49 35.59
N PRO A 8 -40.19 -19.01 34.61
CA PRO A 8 -39.95 -19.30 33.21
C PRO A 8 -38.63 -18.69 32.76
N VAL A 9 -37.90 -19.42 31.92
CA VAL A 9 -36.69 -18.93 31.25
C VAL A 9 -37.06 -18.48 29.86
N THR A 10 -36.61 -17.29 29.48
CA THR A 10 -36.74 -16.77 28.12
C THR A 10 -35.57 -17.28 27.30
N ILE A 11 -35.86 -18.12 26.31
CA ILE A 11 -34.87 -18.65 25.38
C ILE A 11 -34.83 -17.77 24.16
N ILE A 12 -33.65 -17.28 23.80
CA ILE A 12 -33.42 -16.44 22.63
C ILE A 12 -32.49 -17.19 21.69
N VAL A 13 -33.02 -17.64 20.56
CA VAL A 13 -32.25 -18.29 19.51
C VAL A 13 -31.86 -17.25 18.45
N ASN A 14 -30.58 -16.95 18.37
CA ASN A 14 -30.01 -16.10 17.33
C ASN A 14 -29.88 -16.91 16.03
N SER A 15 -30.69 -16.55 15.04
CA SER A 15 -30.74 -17.20 13.73
C SER A 15 -29.84 -16.51 12.72
N LEU A 16 -29.37 -17.27 11.72
CA LEU A 16 -28.47 -16.83 10.66
C LEU A 16 -29.07 -15.74 9.76
N ARG A 17 -30.40 -15.56 9.74
CA ARG A 17 -31.09 -14.57 8.89
C ARG A 17 -31.41 -13.26 9.61
N GLY A 18 -30.83 -13.01 10.78
CA GLY A 18 -31.12 -11.81 11.58
C GLY A 18 -32.50 -11.80 12.25
N GLN A 19 -33.27 -12.90 12.13
CA GLN A 19 -34.54 -13.10 12.82
C GLN A 19 -34.32 -13.88 14.11
N ASN A 20 -34.35 -13.20 15.25
CA ASN A 20 -34.24 -13.86 16.54
C ASN A 20 -35.56 -14.56 16.89
N ILE A 21 -35.49 -15.83 17.30
CA ILE A 21 -36.65 -16.59 17.76
C ILE A 21 -36.61 -16.60 19.29
N ALA A 22 -37.54 -15.88 19.92
CA ALA A 22 -37.66 -15.83 21.37
C ALA A 22 -38.93 -16.54 21.85
N PHE A 23 -38.80 -17.38 22.87
CA PHE A 23 -39.93 -18.05 23.53
C PHE A 23 -39.64 -18.35 24.99
N ALA A 24 -40.67 -18.43 25.82
CA ALA A 24 -40.56 -18.77 27.22
C ALA A 24 -40.78 -20.27 27.44
N THR A 25 -40.00 -20.88 28.33
CA THR A 25 -40.10 -22.30 28.67
C THR A 25 -39.74 -22.50 30.15
N PRO A 26 -40.40 -23.40 30.89
CA PRO A 26 -40.04 -23.66 32.28
C PRO A 26 -38.63 -24.28 32.39
N LYS A 27 -37.94 -24.04 33.51
CA LYS A 27 -36.57 -24.55 33.76
C LYS A 27 -36.47 -26.08 33.76
N ASP A 28 -37.56 -26.74 34.12
CA ASP A 28 -37.67 -28.20 34.21
C ASP A 28 -38.06 -28.85 32.87
N ALA A 29 -38.40 -28.06 31.84
CA ALA A 29 -38.74 -28.64 30.56
C ALA A 29 -37.52 -29.34 29.94
N PRO A 30 -37.73 -30.44 29.20
CA PRO A 30 -36.66 -31.13 28.50
C PRO A 30 -36.11 -30.28 27.35
N LEU A 31 -34.84 -30.46 27.01
CA LEU A 31 -34.20 -29.78 25.88
C LEU A 31 -34.92 -30.06 24.54
N SER A 32 -35.59 -31.21 24.38
CA SER A 32 -36.43 -31.50 23.20
C SER A 32 -37.49 -30.43 22.92
N THR A 33 -38.03 -29.79 23.96
CA THR A 33 -39.02 -28.69 23.81
C THR A 33 -38.46 -27.51 23.01
N ILE A 34 -37.15 -27.24 23.14
CA ILE A 34 -36.46 -26.21 22.37
C ILE A 34 -36.46 -26.57 20.88
N TYR A 35 -36.26 -27.85 20.56
CA TYR A 35 -36.25 -28.33 19.19
C TYR A 35 -37.65 -28.32 18.57
N ASP A 36 -38.67 -28.76 19.30
CA ASP A 36 -40.06 -28.75 18.83
C ASP A 36 -40.53 -27.32 18.49
N THR A 37 -40.24 -26.36 19.39
CA THR A 37 -40.56 -24.95 19.16
C THR A 37 -39.77 -24.35 18.00
N LEU A 38 -38.50 -24.75 17.83
CA LEU A 38 -37.66 -24.34 16.72
C LEU A 38 -38.20 -24.90 15.38
N TYR A 39 -38.63 -26.15 15.34
CA TYR A 39 -39.21 -26.76 14.14
C TYR A 39 -40.55 -26.15 13.73
N HIS A 40 -41.38 -25.77 14.70
CA HIS A 40 -42.64 -25.07 14.43
C HIS A 40 -42.40 -23.64 13.92
N ARG A 41 -41.44 -22.92 14.50
CA ARG A 41 -41.18 -21.50 14.16
C ARG A 41 -40.24 -21.31 12.98
N ALA A 42 -39.40 -22.30 12.68
CA ALA A 42 -38.42 -22.27 11.61
C ALA A 42 -38.35 -23.64 10.89
N PRO A 43 -39.32 -23.96 10.02
CA PRO A 43 -39.37 -25.24 9.31
C PRO A 43 -38.15 -25.51 8.43
N TRP A 44 -37.49 -24.46 7.94
CA TRP A 44 -36.30 -24.56 7.08
C TRP A 44 -35.10 -25.25 7.77
N ILE A 45 -35.10 -25.31 9.10
CA ILE A 45 -34.05 -25.97 9.90
C ILE A 45 -34.14 -27.49 9.79
N GLN A 46 -35.33 -28.06 9.52
CA GLN A 46 -35.53 -29.51 9.45
C GLN A 46 -34.73 -30.16 8.31
N ASN A 47 -34.53 -29.43 7.20
CA ASN A 47 -33.87 -29.94 6.01
C ASN A 47 -32.37 -29.58 5.92
N SER A 48 -31.84 -28.84 6.89
CA SER A 48 -30.46 -28.34 6.87
C SER A 48 -29.70 -28.87 8.08
N PRO A 49 -28.43 -29.27 7.96
CA PRO A 49 -27.63 -29.54 9.15
C PRO A 49 -27.47 -28.24 9.93
N TYR A 50 -27.55 -28.31 11.25
CA TYR A 50 -27.34 -27.17 12.14
C TYR A 50 -26.77 -27.62 13.47
N ILE A 51 -26.18 -26.66 14.20
CA ILE A 51 -25.60 -26.84 15.52
C ILE A 51 -26.15 -25.73 16.40
N LEU A 52 -26.76 -26.11 17.51
CA LEU A 52 -27.27 -25.21 18.52
C LEU A 52 -26.28 -25.14 19.69
N THR A 53 -25.78 -23.94 19.98
CA THR A 53 -24.79 -23.72 21.04
C THR A 53 -25.21 -22.61 21.99
N THR A 54 -24.86 -22.71 23.27
CA THR A 54 -24.96 -21.58 24.21
C THR A 54 -23.85 -20.54 23.94
N ASN A 55 -23.92 -19.37 24.58
CA ASN A 55 -22.80 -18.40 24.58
C ASN A 55 -21.49 -18.98 25.12
N SER A 56 -21.56 -19.93 26.05
CA SER A 56 -20.40 -20.66 26.59
C SER A 56 -19.90 -21.78 25.67
N ARG A 57 -20.37 -21.83 24.40
CA ARG A 57 -20.04 -22.83 23.39
C ARG A 57 -20.39 -24.27 23.80
N ARG A 58 -21.30 -24.46 24.75
CA ARG A 58 -21.84 -25.79 25.07
C ARG A 58 -22.85 -26.18 24.00
N THR A 59 -22.72 -27.38 23.46
CA THR A 59 -23.65 -27.90 22.46
C THR A 59 -24.94 -28.32 23.16
N VAL A 60 -26.07 -27.80 22.67
CA VAL A 60 -27.40 -28.23 23.12
C VAL A 60 -27.74 -29.50 22.36
N ARG A 61 -27.94 -30.62 23.06
CA ARG A 61 -28.35 -31.89 22.43
C ARG A 61 -29.86 -32.04 22.45
N HIS A 62 -30.37 -32.89 21.56
CA HIS A 62 -31.79 -33.27 21.54
C HIS A 62 -32.03 -34.37 22.58
N ASP A 63 -31.90 -34.01 23.85
CA ASP A 63 -32.01 -34.93 24.99
C ASP A 63 -33.19 -34.55 25.89
N THR A 64 -33.53 -35.43 26.85
CA THR A 64 -34.57 -35.19 27.86
C THR A 64 -34.05 -34.47 29.10
N THR A 65 -32.78 -34.02 29.09
CA THR A 65 -32.19 -33.27 30.21
C THR A 65 -32.91 -31.94 30.39
N PRO A 66 -33.01 -31.43 31.63
CA PRO A 66 -33.71 -30.18 31.89
C PRO A 66 -32.91 -28.98 31.36
N ILE A 67 -33.62 -27.95 30.94
CA ILE A 67 -33.03 -26.68 30.45
C ILE A 67 -32.15 -26.02 31.52
N SER A 68 -32.46 -26.24 32.81
CA SER A 68 -31.64 -25.78 33.94
C SER A 68 -30.17 -26.22 33.86
N ALA A 69 -29.87 -27.36 33.23
CA ALA A 69 -28.50 -27.85 33.07
C ALA A 69 -27.64 -26.98 32.11
N LEU A 70 -28.27 -26.15 31.29
CA LEU A 70 -27.59 -25.22 30.38
C LEU A 70 -27.39 -23.82 30.96
N LEU A 71 -28.04 -23.50 32.08
CA LEU A 71 -27.91 -22.22 32.75
C LEU A 71 -26.58 -22.14 33.50
N SER A 72 -25.99 -20.94 33.55
CA SER A 72 -24.75 -20.71 34.31
C SER A 72 -25.05 -20.55 35.80
N SER A 73 -26.18 -19.92 36.12
CA SER A 73 -26.70 -19.77 37.49
C SER A 73 -28.15 -20.25 37.56
N PRO A 74 -28.60 -20.86 38.68
CA PRO A 74 -30.00 -21.22 38.88
C PRO A 74 -30.94 -19.99 38.93
N SER A 75 -30.40 -18.79 39.16
CA SER A 75 -31.16 -17.53 39.14
C SER A 75 -31.36 -16.93 37.75
N ASP A 76 -30.71 -17.48 36.71
CA ASP A 76 -30.80 -16.92 35.36
C ASP A 76 -32.23 -17.03 34.80
N THR A 77 -32.67 -15.94 34.18
CA THR A 77 -34.00 -15.79 33.57
C THR A 77 -33.96 -15.86 32.04
N PHE A 78 -32.77 -15.80 31.44
CA PHE A 78 -32.58 -15.83 30.00
C PHE A 78 -31.52 -16.86 29.59
N LEU A 79 -31.77 -17.55 28.48
CA LEU A 79 -30.84 -18.47 27.86
C LEU A 79 -30.66 -18.07 26.39
N SER A 80 -29.45 -17.60 26.07
CA SER A 80 -29.08 -17.24 24.69
C SER A 80 -28.47 -18.44 23.98
N LEU A 81 -29.09 -18.81 22.87
CA LEU A 81 -28.67 -19.89 21.99
C LEU A 81 -28.29 -19.31 20.64
N ARG A 82 -27.23 -19.85 20.06
CA ARG A 82 -26.76 -19.51 18.72
C ARG A 82 -27.01 -20.70 17.81
N LEU A 83 -27.80 -20.47 16.78
CA LEU A 83 -28.01 -21.42 15.71
C LEU A 83 -26.95 -21.19 14.64
N THR A 84 -26.09 -22.17 14.41
CA THR A 84 -25.08 -22.12 13.35
C THR A 84 -25.31 -23.27 12.37
N VAL A 85 -25.16 -23.01 11.08
CA VAL A 85 -25.21 -24.05 10.06
C VAL A 85 -23.76 -24.42 9.73
N PRO A 86 -23.34 -25.68 9.89
CA PRO A 86 -22.04 -26.12 9.42
C PRO A 86 -22.02 -25.96 7.90
N LEU A 87 -21.16 -25.07 7.43
CA LEU A 87 -20.89 -24.98 6.00
C LEU A 87 -20.13 -26.24 5.61
N CYS A 88 -20.62 -26.94 4.58
CA CYS A 88 -19.88 -27.99 3.90
C CYS A 88 -18.58 -27.37 3.37
N GLY A 89 -17.49 -27.57 4.11
CA GLY A 89 -16.28 -26.78 3.97
C GLY A 89 -15.61 -26.88 2.60
N GLY A 90 -14.92 -25.81 2.23
CA GLY A 90 -13.68 -25.86 1.47
C GLY A 90 -12.49 -25.74 2.43
N LYS A 91 -11.32 -26.25 2.07
CA LYS A 91 -10.09 -26.08 2.86
C LYS A 91 -9.82 -24.57 2.99
N GLY A 92 -10.25 -23.97 4.09
CA GLY A 92 -10.24 -22.52 4.28
C GLY A 92 -8.87 -21.92 4.03
N GLY A 93 -8.86 -20.73 3.44
CA GLY A 93 -7.65 -19.96 3.11
C GLY A 93 -6.73 -19.65 4.29
N PHE A 94 -7.08 -20.05 5.51
CA PHE A 94 -6.20 -19.98 6.68
C PHE A 94 -4.87 -20.70 6.43
N GLY A 95 -4.88 -21.89 5.82
CA GLY A 95 -3.64 -22.60 5.47
C GLY A 95 -2.79 -21.87 4.44
N SER A 96 -3.40 -21.21 3.45
CA SER A 96 -2.68 -20.36 2.49
C SER A 96 -2.18 -19.06 3.13
N ILE A 97 -2.94 -18.47 4.06
CA ILE A 97 -2.52 -17.29 4.83
C ILE A 97 -1.31 -17.63 5.70
N LEU A 98 -1.32 -18.77 6.39
CA LEU A 98 -0.17 -19.23 7.17
C LEU A 98 1.06 -19.47 6.30
N ARG A 99 0.90 -20.10 5.13
CA ARG A 99 2.00 -20.27 4.17
C ARG A 99 2.52 -18.93 3.64
N ALA A 100 1.62 -18.00 3.31
CA ALA A 100 1.98 -16.66 2.85
C ALA A 100 2.70 -15.85 3.92
N GLN A 101 2.23 -15.88 5.17
CA GLN A 101 2.90 -15.22 6.29
C GLN A 101 4.25 -15.86 6.62
N GLY A 102 4.33 -17.20 6.65
CA GLY A 102 5.58 -17.93 6.87
C GLY A 102 6.66 -17.58 5.84
N GLY A 103 6.29 -17.46 4.56
CA GLY A 103 7.20 -17.02 3.49
C GLY A 103 7.73 -15.58 3.68
N ARG A 104 6.90 -14.68 4.22
CA ARG A 104 7.29 -13.29 4.54
C ARG A 104 8.26 -13.23 5.72
N MET A 105 8.10 -14.11 6.71
CA MET A 105 8.98 -14.18 7.87
C MET A 105 10.37 -14.72 7.50
N SER A 106 10.44 -15.69 6.60
CA SER A 106 11.73 -16.26 6.16
C SER A 106 12.55 -15.28 5.30
N SER A 107 11.91 -14.47 4.46
CA SER A 107 12.63 -13.53 3.59
C SER A 107 13.17 -12.32 4.34
N ARG A 108 12.43 -11.80 5.33
CA ARG A 108 12.86 -10.65 6.16
C ARG A 108 14.11 -10.98 6.99
N LYS A 109 14.21 -12.20 7.52
CA LYS A 109 15.36 -12.64 8.32
C LYS A 109 16.68 -12.70 7.53
N LYS A 110 16.63 -12.98 6.22
CA LYS A 110 17.84 -13.04 5.37
C LYS A 110 18.45 -11.66 5.11
N LYS A 111 17.64 -10.62 4.92
CA LYS A 111 18.14 -9.22 4.78
C LYS A 111 18.53 -8.59 6.11
N GLN A 112 17.84 -8.94 7.19
CA GLN A 112 18.07 -8.29 8.49
C GLN A 112 19.35 -8.80 9.19
N GLY A 113 19.80 -10.02 8.89
CA GLY A 113 21.04 -10.58 9.48
C GLY A 113 22.30 -9.75 9.20
N GLU A 114 22.41 -9.16 8.01
CA GLU A 114 23.52 -8.29 7.61
C GLU A 114 23.30 -6.83 8.07
N ALA A 115 22.04 -6.36 8.10
CA ALA A 115 21.68 -5.02 8.58
C ALA A 115 21.71 -4.89 10.13
N ASN A 116 21.72 -6.01 10.85
CA ASN A 116 21.84 -6.07 12.29
C ASN A 116 23.30 -5.89 12.73
N GLY A 117 23.94 -4.78 12.36
CA GLY A 117 25.24 -4.38 12.93
C GLY A 117 25.15 -3.91 14.41
N SER A 118 24.13 -4.39 15.12
CA SER A 118 23.95 -4.23 16.56
C SER A 118 24.87 -5.13 17.37
N SER A 119 25.40 -6.21 16.79
CA SER A 119 26.44 -7.00 17.43
C SER A 119 27.72 -6.19 17.58
N ARG A 120 28.44 -6.46 18.67
CA ARG A 120 29.69 -5.80 19.04
C ARG A 120 30.85 -6.73 18.72
N ASN A 121 31.99 -6.15 18.35
CA ASN A 121 33.26 -6.87 18.26
C ASN A 121 33.81 -7.19 19.65
N LEU A 122 34.84 -8.04 19.72
CA LEU A 122 35.57 -8.33 20.97
C LEU A 122 36.19 -7.08 21.63
N ASP A 123 36.40 -6.02 20.84
CA ASP A 123 36.83 -4.68 21.27
C ASP A 123 35.68 -3.80 21.79
N GLY A 124 34.45 -4.33 21.87
CA GLY A 124 33.28 -3.60 22.38
C GLY A 124 32.71 -2.55 21.41
N ARG A 125 33.30 -2.33 20.23
CA ARG A 125 32.74 -1.46 19.17
C ARG A 125 31.61 -2.15 18.40
N ARG A 126 30.56 -1.42 18.04
CA ARG A 126 29.46 -1.96 17.22
C ARG A 126 29.95 -2.22 15.78
N LEU A 127 29.45 -3.27 15.13
CA LEU A 127 29.82 -3.58 13.76
C LEU A 127 29.46 -2.44 12.78
N ARG A 128 28.36 -1.71 13.02
CA ARG A 128 27.96 -0.54 12.19
C ARG A 128 29.04 0.53 12.09
N THR A 129 29.61 0.94 13.23
CA THR A 129 30.62 2.01 13.23
C THR A 129 31.94 1.56 12.59
N VAL A 130 32.26 0.26 12.68
CA VAL A 130 33.42 -0.31 12.01
C VAL A 130 33.20 -0.40 10.49
N THR A 131 32.00 -0.76 10.03
CA THR A 131 31.68 -0.76 8.60
C THR A 131 31.66 0.65 8.03
N GLU A 132 31.08 1.62 8.74
CA GLU A 132 31.07 3.04 8.35
C GLU A 132 32.48 3.60 8.26
N ALA A 133 33.34 3.31 9.25
CA ALA A 133 34.73 3.73 9.22
C ALA A 133 35.53 3.13 8.05
N LYS A 134 35.25 1.86 7.70
CA LYS A 134 35.87 1.22 6.52
C LYS A 134 35.42 1.86 5.22
N VAL A 135 34.12 2.11 5.06
CA VAL A 135 33.57 2.78 3.87
C VAL A 135 34.14 4.19 3.73
N LEU A 136 34.26 4.94 4.84
CA LEU A 136 34.88 6.26 4.83
C LEU A 136 36.37 6.21 4.47
N ALA A 137 37.12 5.23 4.98
CA ALA A 137 38.52 5.04 4.64
C ALA A 137 38.71 4.68 3.15
N GLU A 138 37.86 3.80 2.62
CA GLU A 138 37.85 3.44 1.19
C GLU A 138 37.52 4.67 0.33
N TYR A 139 36.54 5.48 0.73
CA TYR A 139 36.19 6.71 0.01
C TYR A 139 37.36 7.72 -0.01
N LEU A 140 38.03 7.92 1.13
CA LEU A 140 39.21 8.78 1.20
C LEU A 140 40.38 8.24 0.37
N ALA A 141 40.53 6.92 0.26
CA ALA A 141 41.54 6.28 -0.57
C ALA A 141 41.23 6.39 -2.08
N ILE A 142 39.95 6.33 -2.47
CA ILE A 142 39.50 6.42 -3.86
C ILE A 142 39.49 7.86 -4.38
N LYS A 143 39.28 8.86 -3.52
CA LYS A 143 39.26 10.29 -3.88
C LYS A 143 40.44 10.76 -4.75
N PRO A 144 41.72 10.46 -4.43
CA PRO A 144 42.85 10.87 -5.27
C PRO A 144 42.86 10.16 -6.63
N GLU A 145 42.45 8.90 -6.71
CA GLU A 145 42.38 8.15 -7.97
C GLU A 145 41.29 8.72 -8.89
N MET A 146 40.14 9.08 -8.32
CA MET A 146 39.04 9.73 -9.05
C MET A 146 39.43 11.13 -9.54
N GLU A 147 40.12 11.91 -8.72
CA GLU A 147 40.59 13.24 -9.11
C GLU A 147 41.68 13.19 -10.19
N GLN A 148 42.56 12.20 -10.14
CA GLN A 148 43.54 11.96 -11.21
C GLN A 148 42.85 11.55 -12.51
N ARG A 149 41.90 10.61 -12.45
CA ARG A 149 41.11 10.20 -13.62
C ARG A 149 40.35 11.37 -14.25
N GLU A 150 39.73 12.22 -13.45
CA GLU A 150 39.02 13.40 -13.95
C GLU A 150 39.99 14.43 -14.59
N LYS A 151 41.18 14.62 -14.00
CA LYS A 151 42.22 15.47 -14.59
C LYS A 151 42.74 14.88 -15.89
N ASP A 152 42.90 13.58 -15.99
CA ASP A 152 43.39 12.89 -17.17
C ASP A 152 42.36 12.93 -18.32
N GLU A 153 41.08 12.72 -18.01
CA GLU A 153 39.99 12.90 -18.97
C GLU A 153 39.84 14.35 -19.42
N ARG A 154 40.03 15.31 -18.51
CA ARG A 154 40.04 16.73 -18.84
C ARG A 154 41.20 17.05 -19.78
N ARG A 155 42.42 16.57 -19.48
CA ARG A 155 43.59 16.76 -20.36
C ARG A 155 43.36 16.12 -21.73
N LYS A 156 42.83 14.90 -21.78
CA LYS A 156 42.49 14.23 -23.04
C LYS A 156 41.46 15.00 -23.86
N LYS A 157 40.41 15.53 -23.23
CA LYS A 157 39.43 16.41 -23.91
C LYS A 157 40.08 17.68 -24.45
N TRP A 158 40.99 18.29 -23.69
CA TRP A 158 41.75 19.46 -24.17
C TRP A 158 42.68 19.11 -25.32
N GLU A 159 43.37 17.96 -25.27
CA GLU A 159 44.22 17.45 -26.34
C GLU A 159 43.41 17.14 -27.60
N ASP A 160 42.23 16.54 -27.47
CA ASP A 160 41.32 16.25 -28.59
C ASP A 160 40.80 17.55 -29.23
N ILE A 161 40.44 18.55 -28.41
CA ILE A 161 40.03 19.88 -28.91
C ILE A 161 41.21 20.55 -29.61
N ALA A 162 42.40 20.57 -29.00
CA ALA A 162 43.59 21.16 -29.58
C ALA A 162 43.96 20.50 -30.92
N ALA A 163 43.93 19.17 -31.00
CA ALA A 163 44.18 18.42 -32.22
C ALA A 163 43.10 18.65 -33.28
N SER A 164 41.84 18.83 -32.88
CA SER A 164 40.76 19.19 -33.82
C SER A 164 40.92 20.62 -34.36
N THR A 165 41.36 21.57 -33.53
CA THR A 165 41.63 22.95 -33.96
C THR A 165 42.89 23.03 -34.81
N GLU A 166 43.93 22.25 -34.51
CA GLU A 166 45.14 22.16 -35.33
C GLU A 166 44.84 21.56 -36.69
N ARG A 167 44.06 20.46 -36.76
CA ARG A 167 43.56 19.91 -38.03
C ARG A 167 42.71 20.93 -38.80
N GLN A 168 41.80 21.64 -38.13
CA GLN A 168 41.02 22.70 -38.78
C GLN A 168 41.90 23.85 -39.26
N GLN A 169 42.94 24.21 -38.52
CA GLN A 169 43.87 25.26 -38.90
C GLN A 169 44.76 24.82 -40.07
N GLU A 170 45.23 23.57 -40.09
CA GLU A 170 45.94 22.96 -41.23
C GLU A 170 45.03 22.85 -42.45
N GLU A 171 43.76 22.50 -42.29
CA GLU A 171 42.76 22.51 -43.36
C GLU A 171 42.43 23.92 -43.85
N LEU A 172 42.41 24.93 -42.97
CA LEU A 172 42.23 26.34 -43.34
C LEU A 172 43.47 26.91 -44.05
N LEU A 173 44.67 26.52 -43.61
CA LEU A 173 45.94 26.97 -44.17
C LEU A 173 46.23 26.28 -45.52
N ASN A 174 45.97 24.98 -45.62
CA ASN A 174 46.09 24.20 -46.86
C ASN A 174 44.86 24.36 -47.78
N GLY A 175 43.74 24.85 -47.24
CA GLY A 175 42.46 25.03 -47.94
C GLY A 175 42.16 26.48 -48.31
N SER A 176 43.17 27.28 -48.64
CA SER A 176 43.10 28.69 -49.10
C SER A 176 42.22 28.95 -50.35
N GLY A 177 41.35 28.00 -50.75
CA GLY A 177 40.40 28.14 -51.85
C GLY A 177 38.96 27.66 -51.58
N ARG A 178 38.62 27.11 -50.40
CA ARG A 178 37.26 26.57 -50.12
C ARG A 178 36.47 27.30 -49.04
N ALA A 179 36.99 28.40 -48.49
CA ALA A 179 36.28 29.26 -47.54
C ALA A 179 35.45 30.37 -48.24
N ARG A 180 34.67 30.02 -49.26
CA ARG A 180 33.55 30.86 -49.68
C ARG A 180 32.33 30.25 -49.00
N LEU A 181 31.66 31.03 -48.15
CA LEU A 181 30.34 30.72 -47.60
C LEU A 181 29.54 29.95 -48.67
N ASP A 182 29.15 28.72 -48.35
CA ASP A 182 28.40 27.87 -49.27
C ASP A 182 27.19 28.69 -49.73
N GLY A 183 27.16 29.07 -51.01
CA GLY A 183 26.13 29.97 -51.55
C GLY A 183 24.74 29.40 -51.30
N LYS A 184 24.66 28.06 -51.28
CA LYS A 184 23.47 27.30 -50.94
C LYS A 184 23.01 27.49 -49.50
N TRP A 185 23.92 27.59 -48.53
CA TRP A 185 23.55 27.85 -47.13
C TRP A 185 23.06 29.28 -46.91
N VAL A 186 23.66 30.25 -47.62
CA VAL A 186 23.20 31.64 -47.60
C VAL A 186 21.84 31.77 -48.26
N GLU A 187 21.63 31.11 -49.40
CA GLU A 187 20.33 31.03 -50.09
C GLU A 187 19.27 30.33 -49.22
N ASP A 188 19.58 29.18 -48.62
CA ASP A 188 18.65 28.45 -47.73
C ASP A 188 18.29 29.29 -46.48
N LYS A 189 19.24 30.06 -45.93
CA LYS A 189 18.98 31.01 -44.84
C LYS A 189 18.08 32.16 -45.28
N VAL A 190 18.35 32.74 -46.44
CA VAL A 190 17.57 33.85 -47.01
C VAL A 190 16.15 33.39 -47.40
N GLU A 191 15.99 32.19 -47.94
CA GLU A 191 14.69 31.60 -48.26
C GLU A 191 13.86 31.32 -47.00
N ALA A 192 14.48 30.80 -45.93
CA ALA A 192 13.80 30.62 -44.65
C ALA A 192 13.37 31.96 -44.02
N GLU A 193 14.21 32.99 -44.09
CA GLU A 193 13.86 34.34 -43.65
C GLU A 193 12.76 34.98 -44.50
N ASN A 194 12.79 34.82 -45.83
CA ASN A 194 11.74 35.34 -46.70
C ASN A 194 10.41 34.63 -46.49
N LYS A 195 10.43 33.30 -46.30
CA LYS A 195 9.21 32.53 -45.99
C LYS A 195 8.58 32.92 -44.66
N THR A 196 9.39 33.25 -43.64
CA THR A 196 8.87 33.76 -42.37
C THR A 196 8.33 35.18 -42.49
N ARG A 197 8.97 36.05 -43.29
CA ARG A 197 8.46 37.40 -43.58
C ARG A 197 7.14 37.39 -44.35
N GLU A 198 7.02 36.55 -45.39
CA GLU A 198 5.76 36.40 -46.14
C GLU A 198 4.62 35.87 -45.27
N ALA A 199 4.89 34.93 -44.35
CA ALA A 199 3.89 34.42 -43.43
C ALA A 199 3.35 35.51 -42.49
N ILE A 200 4.22 36.42 -42.03
CA ILE A 200 3.85 37.55 -41.19
C ILE A 200 3.05 38.60 -41.97
N GLU A 201 3.46 38.93 -43.20
CA GLU A 201 2.77 39.90 -44.06
C GLU A 201 1.36 39.43 -44.43
N LYS A 202 1.20 38.14 -44.73
CA LYS A 202 -0.09 37.54 -45.05
C LYS A 202 -1.04 37.49 -43.84
N MET A 203 -0.51 37.29 -42.64
CA MET A 203 -1.26 37.37 -41.39
C MET A 203 -1.73 38.81 -41.12
N MET A 204 -0.88 39.81 -41.38
CA MET A 204 -1.21 41.23 -41.18
C MET A 204 -2.26 41.74 -42.17
N MET A 205 -2.21 41.30 -43.44
CA MET A 205 -3.25 41.63 -44.43
C MET A 205 -4.58 40.95 -44.14
N ALA A 206 -4.57 39.71 -43.63
CA ALA A 206 -5.78 39.02 -43.21
C ALA A 206 -6.43 39.71 -41.99
N GLN A 207 -5.64 40.16 -41.02
CA GLN A 207 -6.12 40.93 -39.87
C GLN A 207 -6.74 42.26 -40.31
N ARG A 208 -6.12 42.97 -41.26
CA ARG A 208 -6.65 44.22 -41.79
C ARG A 208 -7.93 44.04 -42.61
N SER A 209 -8.08 42.92 -43.31
CA SER A 209 -9.30 42.60 -44.07
C SER A 209 -10.46 42.17 -43.16
N SER A 210 -10.18 41.64 -41.96
CA SER A 210 -11.21 41.32 -40.96
C SER A 210 -11.72 42.53 -40.14
N GLU A 211 -11.11 43.70 -40.32
CA GLU A 211 -11.43 44.92 -39.56
C GLU A 211 -12.35 45.90 -40.33
N GLU A 212 -12.66 45.63 -41.61
CA GLU A 212 -13.51 46.48 -42.47
C GLU A 212 -14.92 45.88 -42.77
N GLU A 213 -15.27 44.73 -42.18
CA GLU A 213 -16.63 44.14 -42.25
C GLU A 213 -17.09 43.69 -40.85
N ASN A 214 -17.53 44.62 -39.98
CA ASN A 214 -18.34 44.34 -38.78
C ASN A 214 -19.04 45.62 -38.26
N GLU A 215 -20.14 46.01 -38.91
CA GLU A 215 -21.25 46.73 -38.29
C GLU A 215 -22.51 45.89 -38.55
N ASP A 216 -22.95 45.14 -37.54
CA ASP A 216 -24.36 44.98 -37.13
C ASP A 216 -24.60 43.68 -36.31
N GLU A 217 -25.43 43.84 -35.28
CA GLU A 217 -26.15 42.85 -34.45
C GLU A 217 -25.47 42.26 -33.20
N GLU A 218 -25.82 42.88 -32.05
CA GLU A 218 -25.85 42.29 -30.72
C GLU A 218 -26.98 41.24 -30.60
N GLU A 219 -26.72 40.11 -29.91
CA GLU A 219 -27.60 39.56 -28.89
C GLU A 219 -26.93 38.39 -28.13
N ALA A 220 -27.46 38.15 -26.93
CA ALA A 220 -26.73 37.73 -25.76
C ALA A 220 -26.51 36.21 -25.58
N ALA A 221 -25.34 35.93 -24.99
CA ALA A 221 -24.97 34.87 -24.04
C ALA A 221 -25.89 33.64 -23.84
N LYS A 222 -25.32 32.45 -24.11
CA LYS A 222 -25.05 31.34 -23.15
C LYS A 222 -24.41 30.14 -23.87
N PRO A 223 -23.38 29.48 -23.30
CA PRO A 223 -23.12 28.08 -23.64
C PRO A 223 -23.19 27.16 -22.41
N ALA A 224 -24.04 26.14 -22.53
CA ALA A 224 -23.97 24.90 -21.76
C ALA A 224 -23.41 23.78 -22.65
N SER A 225 -22.40 23.08 -22.12
CA SER A 225 -22.00 21.68 -22.36
C SER A 225 -21.65 21.19 -23.78
N SER A 226 -20.36 20.86 -23.96
CA SER A 226 -19.85 19.47 -24.09
C SER A 226 -18.97 19.13 -25.30
N SER A 227 -17.74 18.71 -24.96
CA SER A 227 -16.88 17.70 -25.61
C SER A 227 -16.13 18.03 -26.92
N LYS A 228 -14.79 18.21 -26.81
CA LYS A 228 -13.77 17.22 -27.24
C LYS A 228 -12.31 17.74 -27.12
N SER A 229 -11.49 16.89 -26.49
CA SER A 229 -10.03 16.66 -26.58
C SER A 229 -9.04 17.83 -26.58
N ALA A 230 -8.32 18.00 -25.45
CA ALA A 230 -7.12 18.81 -25.32
C ALA A 230 -5.84 18.03 -25.75
N PRO A 231 -4.80 18.71 -26.29
CA PRO A 231 -3.52 18.09 -26.65
C PRO A 231 -2.62 17.85 -25.43
N PRO A 232 -1.68 16.87 -25.47
CA PRO A 232 -0.89 16.48 -24.30
C PRO A 232 0.12 17.56 -23.91
N GLN A 233 0.14 17.85 -22.60
CA GLN A 233 1.07 18.77 -21.95
C GLN A 233 2.42 18.05 -21.77
N ARG A 234 3.50 18.68 -22.21
CA ARG A 234 4.87 18.15 -22.10
C ARG A 234 5.32 18.26 -20.64
N THR A 235 5.58 17.14 -19.98
CA THR A 235 6.14 17.10 -18.63
C THR A 235 7.63 17.46 -18.67
N MET A 236 7.98 18.60 -18.08
CA MET A 236 9.34 19.00 -17.77
C MET A 236 9.80 18.25 -16.50
N PHE A 237 11.01 17.67 -16.54
CA PHE A 237 11.70 17.11 -15.38
C PHE A 237 11.88 18.19 -14.29
N GLY A 238 11.51 17.89 -13.03
CA GLY A 238 11.93 18.69 -11.86
C GLY A 238 10.88 19.07 -10.80
N TRP A 239 9.79 18.32 -10.62
CA TRP A 239 8.77 18.59 -9.58
C TRP A 239 8.22 17.28 -8.97
N ASP A 240 9.11 16.40 -8.51
CA ASP A 240 8.73 15.18 -7.76
C ASP A 240 9.81 14.76 -6.73
N GLU A 241 10.53 15.74 -6.16
CA GLU A 241 11.69 15.47 -5.30
C GLU A 241 11.69 16.27 -3.99
N ASP A 242 10.52 16.69 -3.48
CA ASP A 242 10.44 17.47 -2.23
C ASP A 242 9.21 17.17 -1.34
N ASP A 243 8.63 15.97 -1.44
CA ASP A 243 7.52 15.52 -0.58
C ASP A 243 7.98 14.69 0.66
N GLU A 244 9.28 14.69 0.99
CA GLU A 244 9.82 13.98 2.17
C GLU A 244 10.24 14.90 3.34
N PHE A 245 10.00 16.21 3.27
CA PHE A 245 10.46 17.16 4.30
C PHE A 245 9.40 17.64 5.31
N MET A 246 8.17 17.11 5.35
CA MET A 246 7.18 17.56 6.33
C MET A 246 6.35 16.42 6.94
N SER A 247 6.84 15.86 8.05
CA SER A 247 5.99 15.31 9.12
C SER A 247 6.68 15.49 10.46
N ASP A 248 6.36 16.61 11.10
CA ASP A 248 6.73 17.00 12.46
C ASP A 248 5.59 16.65 13.45
N SER A 249 5.99 16.32 14.68
CA SER A 249 5.26 16.43 15.96
C SER A 249 4.11 15.47 16.30
N GLU A 250 4.40 14.52 17.21
CA GLU A 250 3.48 14.10 18.28
C GLU A 250 4.29 13.74 19.56
N GLU A 251 4.31 14.70 20.50
CA GLU A 251 4.06 14.58 21.95
C GLU A 251 4.54 13.31 22.71
N ASP A 252 5.66 13.42 23.42
CA ASP A 252 6.11 12.44 24.43
C ASP A 252 5.39 12.69 25.77
N GLU A 253 4.36 11.88 26.06
CA GLU A 253 3.77 11.74 27.40
C GLU A 253 4.59 10.78 28.28
N ASP A 254 5.02 11.29 29.44
CA ASP A 254 5.60 10.55 30.56
C ASP A 254 4.69 9.40 31.01
N VAL A 255 5.20 8.16 30.99
CA VAL A 255 4.61 7.04 31.74
C VAL A 255 5.69 6.34 32.56
N SER A 256 5.75 6.69 33.84
CA SER A 256 6.37 5.90 34.90
C SER A 256 5.58 4.60 35.10
N GLU A 257 6.27 3.46 35.24
CA GLU A 257 6.05 2.47 36.32
C GLU A 257 6.87 1.18 36.09
N GLU A 258 7.77 0.93 37.06
CA GLU A 258 7.94 -0.33 37.79
C GLU A 258 8.24 -1.65 37.03
N ASP A 259 9.54 -1.97 37.04
CA ASP A 259 10.16 -3.26 37.40
C ASP A 259 9.21 -4.49 37.55
N VAL A 260 9.02 -5.24 36.47
CA VAL A 260 8.56 -6.64 36.53
C VAL A 260 9.59 -7.56 35.88
N LYS A 261 10.47 -8.08 36.72
CA LYS A 261 11.40 -9.17 36.44
C LYS A 261 10.62 -10.46 36.14
N MET A 262 10.53 -10.87 34.87
CA MET A 262 10.10 -12.22 34.51
C MET A 262 11.30 -13.09 34.15
N GLU A 263 11.63 -14.01 35.04
CA GLU A 263 12.53 -15.14 34.77
C GLU A 263 11.86 -16.11 33.78
N TYR A 264 12.54 -16.42 32.68
CA TYR A 264 12.09 -17.44 31.72
C TYR A 264 12.95 -18.70 31.86
N GLU A 265 12.41 -19.72 32.53
CA GLU A 265 12.99 -21.06 32.57
C GLU A 265 12.89 -21.73 31.18
N GLY A 266 14.04 -22.07 30.62
CA GLY A 266 14.14 -22.73 29.32
C GLY A 266 13.62 -24.17 29.35
N LYS A 267 12.59 -24.48 28.56
CA LYS A 267 12.20 -25.86 28.27
C LYS A 267 13.12 -26.48 27.22
N GLY A 268 13.98 -27.39 27.66
CA GLY A 268 14.85 -28.22 26.84
C GLY A 268 14.09 -29.14 25.89
N LYS A 269 14.65 -29.33 24.70
CA LYS A 269 14.17 -30.28 23.69
C LYS A 269 14.65 -31.68 24.05
N GLY A 270 13.71 -32.58 24.37
CA GLY A 270 13.99 -34.01 24.50
C GLY A 270 14.35 -34.63 23.16
N LYS A 271 15.46 -35.38 23.12
CA LYS A 271 15.79 -36.32 22.04
C LYS A 271 14.91 -37.56 22.19
N ALA A 272 14.27 -37.98 21.09
CA ALA A 272 13.64 -39.28 21.00
C ALA A 272 14.72 -40.36 20.84
N VAL A 273 14.58 -41.45 21.60
CA VAL A 273 15.21 -42.76 21.39
C VAL A 273 14.19 -43.63 20.68
#